data_AF-A0A351MAD8-F1
#
_entry.id   AF-A0A351MAD8-F1
#
_cell.length_a   1.000
_cell.length_b   1.000
_cell.length_c   1.000
_cell.angle_alpha   90.00
_cell.angle_beta   90.00
_cell.angle_gamma   90.00
#
_symmetry.space_group_name_H-M   'P 1'
#
loop_
_entity.id
_entity.type
_entity.pdbx_description
1 polymer ?
#
loop_
_entity_poly.entity_id
_entity_poly.type
_entity_poly.pdbx_seq_one_letter_code
_entity_poly.pdbx_strand_id
1 'polypeptide(L)'
;GSNTVVCLWGESTRYGGRKNGYHGGLSPQEVTVPLAVMVPVGLNLPGWTPAPPAQPEWWELPPIPKSKEAKPAVARPVRPAGRKPTAQVGQPQLFEESELLPAPAPAASDWISALLSGTIYASQRQLAARVALPDEKMRALLTALSERGGKLSRAALAQRLSLPEIRLGGMLSAVRRMLNVDQAPVLIIDEAAGTVELNIALLHQQFRVGGPGGQR
;
A
#
# COMPACT_ATOMS: atom_id res chain seq x y z
N GLY A 1 29.74 14.17 -40.67
CA GLY A 1 31.12 13.93 -40.23
C GLY A 1 31.11 12.71 -39.34
N SER A 2 32.15 11.89 -39.35
CA SER A 2 32.21 10.60 -38.66
C SER A 2 31.85 10.65 -37.16
N ASN A 3 32.05 11.78 -36.47
CA ASN A 3 31.76 11.96 -35.04
C ASN A 3 30.80 13.13 -34.72
N THR A 4 30.11 13.69 -35.73
CA THR A 4 29.23 14.85 -35.48
C THR A 4 28.02 14.79 -36.40
N VAL A 5 26.86 14.99 -35.79
CA VAL A 5 25.58 15.14 -36.47
C VAL A 5 25.04 16.55 -36.21
N VAL A 6 24.44 17.16 -37.22
CA VAL A 6 23.75 18.45 -37.11
C VAL A 6 22.26 18.16 -37.29
N CYS A 7 21.48 18.44 -36.26
CA CYS A 7 20.04 18.19 -36.24
C CYS A 7 19.25 19.49 -36.11
N LEU A 8 18.04 19.51 -36.65
CA LEU A 8 17.07 20.58 -36.40
C LEU A 8 16.59 20.47 -34.95
N TRP A 9 16.60 21.59 -34.25
CA TRP A 9 16.08 21.75 -32.90
C TRP A 9 15.09 22.92 -32.91
N GLY A 10 13.89 22.70 -32.36
CA GLY A 10 12.82 23.69 -32.33
C GLY A 10 11.46 23.10 -32.70
N GLU A 11 10.40 23.60 -32.05
CA GLU A 11 9.04 23.05 -32.18
C GLU A 11 8.35 23.38 -33.51
N SER A 12 8.82 24.43 -34.18
CA SER A 12 8.27 24.94 -35.45
C SER A 12 8.99 24.41 -36.69
N THR A 13 10.14 23.77 -36.53
CA THR A 13 11.00 23.33 -37.64
C THR A 13 10.83 21.83 -37.88
N ARG A 14 10.72 21.41 -39.15
CA ARG A 14 10.46 20.00 -39.51
C ARG A 14 11.28 19.59 -40.73
N TYR A 15 11.80 18.37 -40.73
CA TYR A 15 12.39 17.76 -41.92
C TYR A 15 11.36 17.36 -42.98
N GLY A 16 10.10 17.14 -42.59
CA GLY A 16 9.02 16.74 -43.48
C GLY A 16 7.64 17.18 -43.02
N GLY A 17 6.60 16.74 -43.75
CA GLY A 17 5.20 17.06 -43.45
C GLY A 17 4.74 16.57 -42.07
N ARG A 18 3.72 17.22 -41.51
CA ARG A 18 3.17 16.91 -40.19
C ARG A 18 2.47 15.54 -40.22
N LYS A 19 2.90 14.65 -39.33
CA LYS A 19 2.31 13.33 -39.10
C LYS A 19 2.10 13.14 -37.60
N ASN A 20 1.16 12.28 -37.22
CA ASN A 20 0.91 11.99 -35.80
C ASN A 20 2.17 11.38 -35.16
N GLY A 21 2.57 11.89 -34.01
CA GLY A 21 3.78 11.46 -33.30
C GLY A 21 5.10 11.98 -33.89
N TYR A 22 5.08 12.74 -34.98
CA TYR A 22 6.28 13.37 -35.54
C TYR A 22 6.40 14.83 -35.08
N HIS A 23 7.45 15.14 -34.32
CA HIS A 23 7.72 16.47 -33.78
C HIS A 23 8.68 17.32 -34.59
N GLY A 24 9.34 16.78 -35.64
CA GLY A 24 10.03 17.61 -36.63
C GLY A 24 11.55 17.69 -36.52
N GLY A 25 12.09 17.48 -35.33
CA GLY A 25 13.51 17.65 -35.02
C GLY A 25 13.98 16.64 -33.98
N LEU A 26 15.09 16.99 -33.32
CA LEU A 26 15.67 16.16 -32.28
C LEU A 26 15.83 17.00 -31.01
N SER A 27 15.39 16.48 -29.87
CA SER A 27 15.60 17.05 -28.55
C SER A 27 16.87 16.48 -27.92
N PRO A 28 17.58 17.22 -27.04
CA PRO A 28 18.74 16.70 -26.35
C PRO A 28 18.47 15.37 -25.63
N GLN A 29 17.25 15.19 -25.12
CA GLN A 29 16.82 13.97 -24.42
C GLN A 29 16.79 12.74 -25.33
N GLU A 30 16.58 12.91 -26.65
CA GLU A 30 16.54 11.81 -27.62
C GLU A 30 17.93 11.32 -28.04
N VAL A 31 19.00 12.09 -27.77
CA VAL A 31 20.39 11.70 -28.01
C VAL A 31 21.15 11.33 -26.75
N THR A 32 20.54 11.51 -25.58
CA THR A 32 21.13 11.11 -24.30
C THR A 32 20.49 9.84 -23.77
N VAL A 33 21.31 8.88 -23.36
CA VAL A 33 20.84 7.70 -22.62
C VAL A 33 21.30 7.85 -21.16
N PRO A 34 20.38 7.93 -20.18
CA PRO A 34 20.78 7.96 -18.79
C PRO A 34 21.38 6.60 -18.40
N LEU A 35 22.58 6.63 -17.82
CA LEU A 35 23.23 5.46 -17.24
C LEU A 35 23.19 5.58 -15.71
N ALA A 36 22.74 4.53 -15.04
CA ALA A 36 22.76 4.45 -13.58
C ALA A 36 23.64 3.27 -13.14
N VAL A 37 24.44 3.50 -12.10
CA VAL A 37 25.25 2.46 -11.45
C VAL A 37 24.68 2.23 -10.06
N MET A 38 24.24 1.00 -9.78
CA MET A 38 23.71 0.61 -8.47
C MET A 38 24.78 -0.08 -7.65
N VAL A 39 24.95 0.37 -6.40
CA VAL A 39 25.97 -0.14 -5.48
C VAL A 39 25.29 -0.75 -4.26
N PRO A 40 25.72 -1.94 -3.79
CA PRO A 40 25.18 -2.52 -2.56
C PRO A 40 25.38 -1.61 -1.35
N VAL A 41 24.44 -1.69 -0.39
CA VAL A 41 24.52 -0.92 0.85
C VAL A 41 25.81 -1.27 1.60
N GLY A 42 26.56 -0.23 2.00
CA GLY A 42 27.82 -0.36 2.73
C GLY A 42 29.07 -0.48 1.85
N LEU A 43 28.93 -0.54 0.53
CA LEU A 43 30.05 -0.50 -0.41
C LEU A 43 30.20 0.89 -1.02
N ASN A 44 31.42 1.39 -1.11
CA ASN A 44 31.73 2.68 -1.73
C ASN A 44 32.58 2.47 -2.99
N LEU A 45 32.26 3.18 -4.07
CA LEU A 45 33.02 3.15 -5.31
C LEU A 45 34.01 4.32 -5.34
N PRO A 46 35.33 4.08 -5.34
CA PRO A 46 36.33 5.15 -5.39
C PRO A 46 36.15 6.06 -6.61
N GLY A 47 36.13 7.37 -6.38
CA GLY A 47 35.97 8.38 -7.44
C GLY A 47 34.52 8.64 -7.89
N TRP A 48 33.54 7.92 -7.33
CA TRP A 48 32.12 8.13 -7.59
C TRP A 48 31.46 8.79 -6.39
N THR A 49 30.48 9.67 -6.65
CA THR A 49 29.64 10.27 -5.62
C THR A 49 28.20 9.80 -5.81
N PRO A 50 27.49 9.40 -4.73
CA PRO A 50 26.09 9.01 -4.84
C PRO A 50 25.24 10.15 -5.42
N ALA A 51 24.38 9.83 -6.39
CA ALA A 51 23.44 10.80 -6.93
C ALA A 51 22.45 11.24 -5.83
N PRO A 52 22.13 12.54 -5.72
CA PRO A 52 21.09 13.00 -4.81
C PRO A 52 19.74 12.39 -5.20
N PRO A 53 18.82 12.18 -4.24
CA PRO A 53 17.48 11.70 -4.55
C PRO A 53 16.79 12.72 -5.45
N ALA A 54 16.53 12.34 -6.70
CA ALA A 54 15.76 13.14 -7.65
C ALA A 54 14.26 13.02 -7.33
N GLN A 55 13.84 13.62 -6.20
CA GLN A 55 12.43 13.72 -5.86
C GLN A 55 11.88 15.02 -6.47
N PRO A 56 10.78 14.95 -7.23
CA PRO A 56 10.16 16.15 -7.76
C PRO A 56 9.54 16.98 -6.63
N GLU A 57 9.50 18.30 -6.81
CA GLU A 57 9.05 19.26 -5.78
C GLU A 57 7.62 18.99 -5.28
N TRP A 58 6.74 18.41 -6.10
CA TRP A 58 5.38 18.05 -5.67
C TRP A 58 5.33 16.90 -4.66
N TRP A 59 6.44 16.19 -4.44
CA TRP A 59 6.55 15.14 -3.42
C TRP A 59 6.93 15.70 -2.04
N GLU A 60 7.50 16.90 -2.00
CA GLU A 60 7.76 17.66 -0.77
C GLU A 60 6.43 18.26 -0.28
N LEU A 61 5.82 17.62 0.72
CA LEU A 61 4.65 18.19 1.38
C LEU A 61 5.09 19.46 2.12
N PRO A 62 4.40 20.60 1.95
CA PRO A 62 4.68 21.77 2.75
C PRO A 62 4.54 21.41 4.24
N PRO A 63 5.44 21.89 5.11
CA PRO A 63 5.42 21.54 6.52
C PRO A 63 4.06 21.89 7.12
N ILE A 64 3.33 20.86 7.58
CA ILE A 64 2.02 21.04 8.20
C ILE A 64 2.23 21.91 9.45
N PRO A 65 1.61 23.11 9.52
CA PRO A 65 1.76 23.95 10.69
C PRO A 65 1.23 23.20 11.91
N LYS A 66 2.09 22.98 12.90
CA LYS A 66 1.68 22.42 14.19
C LYS A 66 0.60 23.34 14.77
N SER A 67 -0.63 22.85 14.83
CA SER A 67 -1.74 23.53 15.48
C SER A 67 -1.32 23.89 16.90
N LYS A 68 -1.33 25.20 17.22
CA LYS A 68 -1.13 25.69 18.59
C LYS A 68 -2.06 24.91 19.51
N GLU A 69 -1.48 24.29 20.53
CA GLU A 69 -2.19 23.67 21.65
C GLU A 69 -3.35 24.57 22.08
N ALA A 70 -4.57 24.11 21.83
CA ALA A 70 -5.78 24.78 22.29
C ALA A 70 -5.83 24.59 23.82
N LYS A 71 -5.72 25.71 24.55
CA LYS A 71 -5.98 25.72 25.99
C LYS A 71 -7.39 25.15 26.24
N PRO A 72 -7.57 24.24 27.20
CA PRO A 72 -8.87 23.65 27.48
C PRO A 72 -9.85 24.75 27.92
N ALA A 73 -10.97 24.86 27.20
CA ALA A 73 -12.04 25.80 27.51
C ALA A 73 -12.83 25.28 28.72
N VAL A 74 -12.92 26.12 29.76
CA VAL A 74 -13.72 25.86 30.97
C VAL A 74 -15.21 25.77 30.59
N ALA A 75 -15.83 24.64 30.93
CA ALA A 75 -17.24 24.38 30.68
C ALA A 75 -18.14 25.36 31.45
N ARG A 76 -19.06 26.04 30.74
CA ARG A 76 -20.18 26.77 31.34
C ARG A 76 -21.40 25.85 31.48
N PRO A 77 -22.18 25.97 32.56
CA PRO A 77 -23.34 25.10 32.79
C PRO A 77 -24.51 25.49 31.88
N VAL A 78 -25.15 24.47 31.29
CA VAL A 78 -26.33 24.58 30.43
C VAL A 78 -27.60 24.69 31.30
N ARG A 79 -28.46 25.68 31.02
CA ARG A 79 -29.86 25.70 31.48
C ARG A 79 -30.77 25.10 30.41
N PRO A 80 -31.78 24.29 30.75
CA PRO A 80 -32.69 23.73 29.76
C PRO A 80 -33.93 24.61 29.58
N ALA A 81 -34.34 24.85 28.33
CA ALA A 81 -35.74 24.67 27.89
C ALA A 81 -35.95 25.18 26.45
N GLY A 82 -36.29 24.24 25.56
CA GLY A 82 -37.46 24.34 24.69
C GLY A 82 -37.40 25.29 23.48
N ARG A 83 -37.19 24.71 22.29
CA ARG A 83 -38.10 24.81 21.13
C ARG A 83 -37.60 23.92 19.98
N LYS A 84 -38.51 23.12 19.43
CA LYS A 84 -38.31 22.26 18.24
C LYS A 84 -37.77 23.06 17.05
N PRO A 85 -36.80 22.50 16.30
CA PRO A 85 -36.64 22.82 14.89
C PRO A 85 -37.01 21.62 14.01
N THR A 86 -37.81 21.92 13.00
CA THR A 86 -38.05 21.15 11.77
C THR A 86 -36.80 20.51 11.21
N ALA A 87 -36.93 19.26 10.76
CA ALA A 87 -35.91 18.48 10.09
C ALA A 87 -35.35 19.23 8.86
N GLN A 88 -34.09 19.67 8.97
CA GLN A 88 -33.25 19.88 7.80
C GLN A 88 -32.46 18.59 7.60
N VAL A 89 -32.68 17.95 6.45
CA VAL A 89 -31.89 16.82 5.98
C VAL A 89 -30.47 17.34 5.74
N GLY A 90 -29.63 17.20 6.76
CA GLY A 90 -28.22 17.53 6.70
C GLY A 90 -27.49 16.50 5.83
N GLN A 91 -26.81 16.99 4.79
CA GLN A 91 -25.80 16.22 4.09
C GLN A 91 -24.73 15.77 5.11
N PRO A 92 -24.22 14.53 5.02
CA PRO A 92 -23.14 14.12 5.91
C PRO A 92 -21.90 14.97 5.64
N GLN A 93 -21.39 15.64 6.68
CA GLN A 93 -20.12 16.35 6.60
C GLN A 93 -18.99 15.33 6.48
N LEU A 94 -18.13 15.53 5.47
CA LEU A 94 -17.13 14.57 5.00
C LEU A 94 -16.03 14.23 6.03
N PHE A 95 -15.99 14.91 7.17
CA PHE A 95 -15.01 14.70 8.23
C PHE A 95 -15.65 14.88 9.62
N GLU A 96 -16.50 13.94 10.02
CA GLU A 96 -16.79 13.74 11.45
C GLU A 96 -15.79 12.74 12.03
N GLU A 97 -15.02 13.20 13.01
CA GLU A 97 -14.19 12.37 13.87
C GLU A 97 -15.11 11.50 14.73
N SER A 98 -15.52 10.36 14.18
CA SER A 98 -16.25 9.34 14.93
C SER A 98 -15.29 8.71 15.92
N GLU A 99 -15.37 9.13 17.18
CA GLU A 99 -14.85 8.38 18.31
C GLU A 99 -15.65 7.08 18.43
N LEU A 100 -15.21 6.07 17.67
CA LEU A 100 -15.81 4.74 17.66
C LEU A 100 -15.51 4.06 19.00
N LEU A 101 -16.53 4.03 19.86
CA LEU A 101 -16.60 3.12 21.00
C LEU A 101 -16.23 1.69 20.52
N PRO A 102 -15.44 0.92 21.30
CA PRO A 102 -15.06 -0.42 20.91
C PRO A 102 -16.31 -1.30 20.85
N ALA A 103 -16.80 -1.52 19.63
CA ALA A 103 -17.80 -2.55 19.37
C ALA A 103 -17.20 -3.91 19.75
N PRO A 104 -17.97 -4.80 20.40
CA PRO A 104 -17.50 -6.15 20.68
C PRO A 104 -17.11 -6.81 19.36
N ALA A 105 -15.87 -7.32 19.30
CA ALA A 105 -15.30 -7.90 18.10
C ALA A 105 -16.25 -8.97 17.53
N PRO A 106 -16.65 -8.90 16.25
CA PRO A 106 -17.32 -10.03 15.62
C PRO A 106 -16.35 -11.21 15.71
N ALA A 107 -16.84 -12.33 16.25
CA ALA A 107 -16.06 -13.56 16.37
C ALA A 107 -15.33 -13.82 15.04
N ALA A 108 -14.01 -13.85 15.08
CA ALA A 108 -13.17 -13.96 13.91
C ALA A 108 -13.65 -15.12 13.04
N SER A 109 -14.04 -14.78 11.83
CA SER A 109 -14.63 -15.66 10.83
C SER A 109 -13.91 -17.03 10.76
N ASP A 110 -14.69 -18.09 10.92
CA ASP A 110 -14.22 -19.49 11.03
C ASP A 110 -13.45 -20.00 9.78
N TRP A 111 -13.47 -19.23 8.69
CA TRP A 111 -12.69 -19.53 7.46
C TRP A 111 -11.18 -19.52 7.70
N ILE A 112 -10.67 -18.74 8.67
CA ILE A 112 -9.23 -18.72 8.99
C ILE A 112 -8.81 -20.08 9.58
N SER A 113 -9.66 -20.68 10.43
CA SER A 113 -9.43 -22.01 10.98
C SER A 113 -9.53 -23.10 9.89
N ALA A 114 -10.48 -22.95 8.96
CA ALA A 114 -10.61 -23.83 7.80
C ALA A 114 -9.39 -23.73 6.85
N LEU A 115 -8.81 -22.54 6.70
CA LEU A 115 -7.60 -22.30 5.89
C LEU A 115 -6.41 -23.05 6.46
N LEU A 116 -6.14 -22.86 7.75
CA LEU A 116 -4.97 -23.43 8.40
C LEU A 116 -5.04 -24.97 8.51
N SER A 117 -6.25 -25.54 8.52
CA SER A 117 -6.47 -26.99 8.50
C SER A 117 -6.57 -27.59 7.09
N GLY A 118 -6.60 -26.76 6.04
CA GLY A 118 -6.75 -27.19 4.65
C GLY A 118 -5.51 -27.91 4.09
N THR A 119 -5.75 -28.90 3.22
CA THR A 119 -4.69 -29.68 2.55
C THR A 119 -3.81 -28.82 1.64
N ILE A 120 -4.38 -27.79 1.01
CA ILE A 120 -3.69 -26.83 0.14
C ILE A 120 -2.72 -25.97 0.97
N TYR A 121 -3.12 -25.53 2.16
CA TYR A 121 -2.23 -24.80 3.04
C TYR A 121 -1.09 -25.69 3.58
N ALA A 122 -1.40 -26.95 3.93
CA ALA A 122 -0.40 -27.91 4.37
C ALA A 122 0.66 -28.21 3.29
N SER A 123 0.26 -28.39 2.03
CA SER A 123 1.19 -28.60 0.91
C SER A 123 2.05 -27.36 0.65
N GLN A 124 1.46 -26.17 0.68
CA GLN A 124 2.20 -24.91 0.53
C GLN A 124 3.20 -24.68 1.65
N ARG A 125 2.85 -25.02 2.90
CA ARG A 125 3.76 -24.97 4.05
C ARG A 125 4.95 -25.92 3.86
N GLN A 126 4.73 -27.11 3.32
CA GLN A 126 5.80 -28.08 3.04
C GLN A 126 6.74 -27.59 1.91
N LEU A 127 6.20 -26.99 0.85
CA LEU A 127 7.00 -26.37 -0.22
C LEU A 127 7.76 -25.13 0.27
N ALA A 128 7.20 -24.41 1.24
CA ALA A 128 7.81 -23.24 1.87
C ALA A 128 8.73 -23.58 3.05
N ALA A 129 9.00 -24.86 3.38
CA ALA A 129 9.59 -25.34 4.64
C ALA A 129 10.76 -24.53 5.24
N ARG A 130 11.60 -23.87 4.42
CA ARG A 130 12.70 -23.01 4.91
C ARG A 130 12.26 -21.62 5.43
N VAL A 131 11.08 -21.17 5.04
CA VAL A 131 10.54 -19.81 5.28
C VAL A 131 9.15 -19.90 5.91
N ALA A 132 8.70 -21.10 6.30
CA ALA A 132 7.36 -21.30 6.85
C ALA A 132 7.17 -20.53 8.17
N LEU A 133 6.11 -19.73 8.23
CA LEU A 133 5.73 -18.97 9.41
C LEU A 133 4.97 -19.90 10.39
N PRO A 134 5.12 -19.73 11.72
CA PRO A 134 4.26 -20.41 12.70
C PRO A 134 2.79 -20.07 12.49
N ASP A 135 1.92 -21.07 12.63
CA ASP A 135 0.48 -20.96 12.38
C ASP A 135 -0.19 -19.89 13.26
N GLU A 136 0.28 -19.70 14.49
CA GLU A 136 -0.19 -18.66 15.40
C GLU A 136 0.02 -17.26 14.82
N LYS A 137 1.20 -17.02 14.22
CA LYS A 137 1.51 -15.73 13.59
C LYS A 137 0.75 -15.56 12.27
N MET A 138 0.56 -16.64 11.52
CA MET A 138 -0.25 -16.62 10.30
C MET A 138 -1.71 -16.28 10.63
N ARG A 139 -2.28 -16.91 11.65
CA ARG A 139 -3.61 -16.62 12.16
C ARG A 139 -3.74 -15.15 12.56
N ALA A 140 -2.83 -14.65 13.40
CA ALA A 140 -2.85 -13.27 13.86
C ALA A 140 -2.80 -12.24 12.70
N LEU A 141 -1.99 -12.52 11.66
CA LEU A 141 -1.90 -11.65 10.49
C LEU A 141 -3.19 -11.66 9.65
N LEU A 142 -3.76 -12.84 9.40
CA LEU A 142 -5.02 -12.96 8.64
C LEU A 142 -6.20 -12.34 9.39
N THR A 143 -6.25 -12.50 10.72
CA THR A 143 -7.25 -11.82 11.56
C THR A 143 -7.09 -10.30 11.47
N ALA A 144 -5.87 -9.78 11.65
CA ALA A 144 -5.62 -8.34 11.59
C ALA A 144 -5.97 -7.71 10.23
N LEU A 145 -5.74 -8.42 9.12
CA LEU A 145 -6.10 -7.94 7.78
C LEU A 145 -7.61 -8.07 7.51
N SER A 146 -8.24 -9.17 7.93
CA SER A 146 -9.67 -9.40 7.70
C SER A 146 -10.58 -8.47 8.52
N GLU A 147 -10.17 -8.08 9.74
CA GLU A 147 -10.87 -7.08 10.57
C GLU A 147 -11.06 -5.73 9.88
N ARG A 148 -10.20 -5.40 8.90
CA ARG A 148 -10.19 -4.14 8.17
C ARG A 148 -10.61 -4.30 6.70
N GLY A 149 -11.28 -5.40 6.37
CA GLY A 149 -11.76 -5.66 5.01
C GLY A 149 -10.64 -6.02 4.02
N GLY A 150 -9.50 -6.47 4.52
CA GLY A 150 -8.37 -6.94 3.70
C GLY A 150 -7.30 -5.90 3.40
N LYS A 151 -7.42 -4.64 3.83
CA LYS A 151 -6.38 -3.61 3.61
C LYS A 151 -5.89 -3.00 4.92
N LEU A 152 -4.58 -2.95 5.12
CA LEU A 152 -3.98 -2.34 6.30
C LEU A 152 -2.61 -1.74 6.00
N SER A 153 -2.24 -0.64 6.66
CA SER A 153 -0.88 -0.10 6.56
C SER A 153 0.13 -1.02 7.27
N ARG A 154 1.39 -1.01 6.81
CA ARG A 154 2.47 -1.77 7.43
C ARG A 154 2.69 -1.39 8.88
N ALA A 155 2.61 -0.10 9.21
CA ALA A 155 2.71 0.39 10.58
C ALA A 155 1.58 -0.15 11.47
N ALA A 156 0.33 -0.11 10.99
CA ALA A 156 -0.81 -0.64 11.73
C ALA A 156 -0.73 -2.18 11.90
N LEU A 157 -0.24 -2.89 10.87
CA LEU A 157 -0.02 -4.34 10.95
C LEU A 157 1.10 -4.69 11.93
N ALA A 158 2.20 -3.93 11.94
CA ALA A 158 3.31 -4.08 12.88
C ALA A 158 2.86 -3.89 14.33
N GLN A 159 2.07 -2.84 14.60
CA GLN A 159 1.50 -2.58 15.91
C GLN A 159 0.58 -3.70 16.37
N ARG A 160 -0.33 -4.17 15.51
CA ARG A 160 -1.26 -5.27 15.82
C ARG A 160 -0.55 -6.59 16.12
N LEU A 161 0.56 -6.85 15.44
CA LEU A 161 1.35 -8.05 15.64
C LEU A 161 2.43 -7.88 16.73
N SER A 162 2.53 -6.70 17.36
CA SER A 162 3.57 -6.36 18.34
C SER A 162 4.99 -6.68 17.83
N LEU A 163 5.23 -6.39 16.54
CA LEU A 163 6.50 -6.66 15.87
C LEU A 163 7.15 -5.35 15.38
N PRO A 164 8.49 -5.23 15.43
CA PRO A 164 9.19 -4.14 14.77
C PRO A 164 8.94 -4.16 13.25
N GLU A 165 8.67 -3.00 12.64
CA GLU A 165 8.41 -2.87 11.20
C GLU A 165 9.51 -3.46 10.32
N ILE A 166 10.77 -3.38 10.76
CA ILE A 166 11.94 -3.95 10.08
C ILE A 166 11.80 -5.47 9.92
N ARG A 167 11.22 -6.17 10.91
CA ARG A 167 11.00 -7.62 10.87
C ARG A 167 9.74 -8.00 10.07
N LEU A 168 8.85 -7.04 9.83
CA LEU A 168 7.59 -7.27 9.13
C LEU A 168 7.81 -7.61 7.65
N GLY A 169 8.79 -6.99 6.98
CA GLY A 169 9.06 -7.25 5.56
C GLY A 169 9.45 -8.70 5.26
N GLY A 170 10.34 -9.28 6.08
CA GLY A 170 10.73 -10.68 5.96
C GLY A 170 9.55 -11.64 6.24
N MET A 171 8.71 -11.29 7.21
CA MET A 171 7.52 -12.07 7.53
C MET A 171 6.46 -11.99 6.42
N LEU A 172 6.21 -10.81 5.85
CA LEU A 172 5.28 -10.67 4.73
C LEU A 172 5.77 -11.41 3.48
N SER A 173 7.08 -11.46 3.25
CA SER A 173 7.68 -12.25 2.18
C SER A 173 7.46 -13.77 2.40
N ALA A 174 7.60 -14.23 3.64
CA ALA A 174 7.27 -15.59 4.04
C ALA A 174 5.80 -15.94 3.76
N VAL A 175 4.90 -15.04 4.18
CA VAL A 175 3.46 -15.19 3.99
C VAL A 175 3.08 -15.20 2.50
N ARG A 176 3.67 -14.32 1.69
CA ARG A 176 3.46 -14.33 0.22
C ARG A 176 3.81 -15.68 -0.40
N ARG A 177 4.93 -16.29 0.03
CA ARG A 177 5.34 -17.61 -0.46
C ARG A 177 4.38 -18.73 -0.05
N MET A 178 3.71 -18.58 1.08
CA MET A 178 2.73 -19.57 1.58
C MET A 178 1.33 -19.37 0.97
N LEU A 179 0.90 -18.11 0.79
CA LEU A 179 -0.46 -17.79 0.36
C LEU A 179 -0.62 -17.58 -1.15
N ASN A 180 0.41 -17.14 -1.88
CA ASN A 180 0.29 -16.91 -3.32
C ASN A 180 0.49 -18.23 -4.06
N VAL A 181 -0.63 -18.89 -4.40
CA VAL A 181 -0.67 -20.11 -5.21
C VAL A 181 -0.84 -19.73 -6.69
N ASP A 182 -0.20 -20.45 -7.60
CA ASP A 182 -0.36 -20.32 -9.06
C ASP A 182 -0.09 -18.92 -9.65
N GLN A 183 0.92 -18.20 -9.11
CA GLN A 183 1.33 -16.86 -9.55
C GLN A 183 0.29 -15.74 -9.37
N ALA A 184 -0.87 -16.02 -8.77
CA ALA A 184 -1.86 -15.00 -8.46
C ALA A 184 -1.61 -14.44 -7.05
N PRO A 185 -1.46 -13.11 -6.88
CA PRO A 185 -1.10 -12.53 -5.61
C PRO A 185 -2.32 -12.41 -4.68
N VAL A 186 -2.47 -13.36 -3.77
CA VAL A 186 -3.45 -13.28 -2.67
C VAL A 186 -3.07 -12.20 -1.67
N LEU A 187 -1.77 -12.08 -1.38
CA LEU A 187 -1.20 -10.99 -0.59
C LEU A 187 -0.39 -10.06 -1.51
N ILE A 188 -0.81 -8.80 -1.57
CA ILE A 188 -0.15 -7.72 -2.30
C ILE A 188 0.45 -6.76 -1.27
N ILE A 189 1.71 -6.38 -1.50
CA ILE A 189 2.41 -5.40 -0.67
C ILE A 189 2.70 -4.21 -1.58
N ASP A 190 2.11 -3.07 -1.26
CA ASP A 190 2.44 -1.81 -1.90
C ASP A 190 3.52 -1.12 -1.06
N GLU A 191 4.76 -1.19 -1.53
CA GLU A 191 5.91 -0.54 -0.89
C GLU A 191 5.83 0.99 -0.98
N ALA A 192 5.20 1.53 -2.03
CA ALA A 192 5.08 2.99 -2.22
C ALA A 192 4.00 3.58 -1.33
N ALA A 193 2.85 2.92 -1.21
CA ALA A 193 1.77 3.32 -0.30
C ALA A 193 1.98 2.82 1.14
N GLY A 194 2.95 1.93 1.37
CA GLY A 194 3.18 1.31 2.68
C GLY A 194 2.00 0.45 3.16
N THR A 195 1.24 -0.14 2.24
CA THR A 195 0.03 -0.93 2.55
C THR A 195 0.17 -2.40 2.21
N VAL A 196 -0.57 -3.23 2.94
CA VAL A 196 -0.71 -4.66 2.73
C VAL A 196 -2.17 -4.93 2.41
N GLU A 197 -2.40 -5.53 1.25
CA GLU A 197 -3.71 -5.94 0.77
C GLU A 197 -3.80 -7.46 0.72
N LEU A 198 -4.87 -8.00 1.28
CA LEU A 198 -5.29 -9.38 1.25
C LEU A 198 -6.55 -9.48 0.41
N ASN A 199 -6.45 -10.14 -0.75
CA ASN A 199 -7.59 -10.44 -1.57
C ASN A 199 -8.34 -11.64 -0.98
N ILE A 200 -9.32 -11.35 -0.12
CA ILE A 200 -10.13 -12.36 0.56
C ILE A 200 -10.89 -13.21 -0.47
N ALA A 201 -11.47 -12.62 -1.52
CA ALA A 201 -12.20 -13.37 -2.54
C ALA A 201 -11.32 -14.41 -3.26
N LEU A 202 -10.10 -14.01 -3.64
CA LEU A 202 -9.14 -14.91 -4.27
C LEU A 202 -8.65 -15.99 -3.31
N LEU A 203 -8.40 -15.63 -2.05
CA LEU A 203 -8.01 -16.59 -1.01
C LEU A 203 -9.07 -17.67 -0.84
N HIS A 204 -10.34 -17.28 -0.73
CA HIS A 204 -11.46 -18.21 -0.59
C HIS A 204 -11.59 -19.15 -1.81
N GLN A 205 -11.38 -18.64 -3.02
CA GLN A 205 -11.41 -19.44 -4.26
C GLN A 205 -10.24 -20.43 -4.33
N GLN A 206 -9.02 -20.01 -4.01
CA GLN A 206 -7.82 -20.84 -4.14
C GLN A 206 -7.73 -21.90 -3.05
N PHE A 207 -8.02 -21.53 -1.81
CA PHE A 207 -7.93 -22.44 -0.67
C PHE A 207 -9.24 -23.18 -0.38
N ARG A 208 -10.31 -22.89 -1.14
CA ARG A 208 -11.65 -23.50 -1.02
C ARG A 208 -12.24 -23.40 0.38
N VAL A 209 -11.98 -22.29 1.07
CA VAL A 209 -12.38 -22.06 2.46
C VAL A 209 -13.52 -21.07 2.54
N GLY A 210 -14.75 -21.57 2.52
CA GLY A 210 -15.98 -20.81 2.78
C GLY A 210 -16.47 -19.99 1.59
N GLY A 211 -17.69 -20.25 1.14
CA GLY A 211 -18.48 -19.26 0.41
C GLY A 211 -19.69 -18.90 1.25
N PRO A 212 -20.09 -17.62 1.38
CA PRO A 212 -21.49 -17.33 1.62
C PRO A 212 -22.26 -17.62 0.32
N GLY A 213 -23.26 -18.49 0.43
CA GLY A 213 -24.20 -18.98 -0.60
C GLY A 213 -24.19 -18.32 -1.98
N GLY A 214 -23.78 -19.09 -2.98
CA GLY A 214 -24.34 -18.98 -4.33
C GLY A 214 -25.36 -20.10 -4.51
N GLN A 215 -26.63 -19.82 -4.21
CA GLN A 215 -27.74 -20.66 -4.68
C GLN A 215 -27.70 -20.69 -6.21
N ARG A 216 -27.70 -21.88 -6.78
CA ARG A 216 -28.35 -22.19 -8.05
C ARG A 216 -29.31 -23.34 -7.80
#